data_AF-A0AAV1IAH6-F1
#
_entry.id   AF-A0AAV1IAH6-F1
#
_cell.length_a   1.000
_cell.length_b   1.000
_cell.length_c   1.000
_cell.angle_alpha   90.00
_cell.angle_beta   90.00
_cell.angle_gamma   90.00
#
_symmetry.space_group_name_H-M   'P 1'
#
loop_
_entity.id
_entity.type
_entity.pdbx_description
1 polymer ?
#
loop_
_entity_poly.entity_id
_entity_poly.type
_entity_poly.pdbx_seq_one_letter_code
_entity_poly.pdbx_strand_id
1 'polypeptide(L)'
;MPAVADRSVAPSVWLGGLPDISAYLETRHPETPMGVIPQEWEASGDEIDVDGLWYSFLDYLASPAGSDGAAMQELERRLRAIKEHLSARGAGPYLQGADISAQDMCLAPRLHHILTALPFLKMRPAAEAPMFLLMKSWELPQELAPLSDYTARMRARDSWSGTSTPPSSIVDQWRDPGTKGCTMNDCRRAFSGQQARHARPPSYTQPPVESI
;
A
#
# COMPACT_ATOMS: atom_id res chain seq x y z
N MET A 1 -33.04 -12.36 26.07
CA MET A 1 -32.85 -12.05 24.64
C MET A 1 -32.40 -10.60 24.57
N PRO A 2 -31.11 -10.27 24.44
CA PRO A 2 -30.72 -8.88 24.28
C PRO A 2 -31.13 -8.41 22.88
N ALA A 3 -31.74 -7.24 22.83
CA ALA A 3 -32.26 -6.63 21.62
C ALA A 3 -31.13 -6.38 20.61
N VAL A 4 -31.36 -6.78 19.36
CA VAL A 4 -30.54 -6.38 18.21
C VAL A 4 -30.69 -4.87 18.09
N ALA A 5 -29.65 -4.13 18.43
CA ALA A 5 -29.61 -2.69 18.24
C ALA A 5 -29.93 -2.38 16.77
N ASP A 6 -30.92 -1.51 16.56
CA ASP A 6 -31.33 -1.02 15.26
C ASP A 6 -30.12 -0.45 14.52
N ARG A 7 -29.75 -1.13 13.43
CA ARG A 7 -28.58 -0.86 12.59
C ARG A 7 -28.88 0.14 11.48
N SER A 8 -30.03 0.81 11.48
CA SER A 8 -30.39 1.79 10.45
C SER A 8 -29.49 3.02 10.50
N VAL A 9 -28.84 3.30 9.37
CA VAL A 9 -27.97 4.47 9.16
C VAL A 9 -28.83 5.61 8.61
N ALA A 10 -28.68 6.80 9.17
CA ALA A 10 -29.16 8.05 8.59
C ALA A 10 -28.51 8.27 7.19
N PRO A 11 -29.12 9.03 6.27
CA PRO A 11 -28.84 8.94 4.83
C PRO A 11 -27.37 9.21 4.46
N SER A 12 -26.79 8.28 3.69
CA SER A 12 -25.71 8.47 2.70
C SER A 12 -24.59 9.47 3.05
N VAL A 13 -23.76 9.14 4.06
CA VAL A 13 -22.49 9.85 4.31
C VAL A 13 -21.39 9.23 3.44
N TRP A 14 -20.80 10.04 2.56
CA TRP A 14 -19.63 9.65 1.78
C TRP A 14 -18.36 9.86 2.62
N LEU A 15 -17.65 8.77 2.89
CA LEU A 15 -16.35 8.80 3.56
C LEU A 15 -15.25 9.03 2.52
N GLY A 16 -14.34 9.97 2.79
CA GLY A 16 -13.36 10.44 1.81
C GLY A 16 -11.95 9.85 1.94
N GLY A 17 -11.70 8.99 2.92
CA GLY A 17 -10.37 8.47 3.21
C GLY A 17 -10.36 6.98 3.52
N LEU A 18 -9.35 6.27 3.02
CA LEU A 18 -9.12 4.85 3.32
C LEU A 18 -9.11 4.55 4.84
N PRO A 19 -8.49 5.37 5.70
CA PRO A 19 -8.52 5.14 7.15
C PRO A 19 -9.91 5.27 7.76
N ASP A 20 -10.68 6.28 7.34
CA ASP A 20 -12.07 6.48 7.81
C ASP A 20 -12.97 5.33 7.36
N ILE A 21 -12.78 4.85 6.12
CA ILE A 21 -13.50 3.71 5.56
C ILE A 21 -13.13 2.43 6.31
N SER A 22 -11.83 2.19 6.55
CA SER A 22 -11.37 1.00 7.27
C SER A 22 -11.92 0.97 8.69
N ALA A 23 -11.84 2.08 9.43
CA ALA A 23 -12.38 2.18 10.78
C ALA A 23 -13.90 1.97 10.82
N TYR A 24 -14.61 2.50 9.82
CA TYR A 24 -16.04 2.26 9.67
C TYR A 24 -16.37 0.79 9.43
N LEU A 25 -15.62 0.11 8.54
CA LEU A 25 -15.80 -1.31 8.24
C LEU A 25 -15.54 -2.19 9.47
N GLU A 26 -14.46 -1.93 10.21
CA GLU A 26 -14.15 -2.64 11.47
C GLU A 26 -15.26 -2.46 12.52
N THR A 27 -15.83 -1.26 12.61
CA THR A 27 -16.94 -0.98 13.54
C THR A 27 -18.23 -1.71 13.13
N ARG A 28 -18.50 -1.84 11.82
CA ARG A 28 -19.75 -2.45 11.32
C ARG A 28 -19.69 -3.94 11.10
N HIS A 29 -18.50 -4.50 10.92
CA HIS A 29 -18.26 -5.92 10.66
C HIS A 29 -17.25 -6.52 11.66
N PRO A 30 -17.51 -6.44 12.98
CA PRO A 30 -16.56 -6.91 14.00
C PRO A 30 -16.35 -8.42 14.00
N GLU A 31 -17.19 -9.19 13.29
CA GLU A 31 -17.08 -10.64 13.15
C GLU A 31 -15.87 -11.09 12.32
N THR A 32 -15.29 -10.22 11.50
CA THR A 32 -14.10 -10.51 10.68
C THR A 32 -13.09 -9.37 10.84
N PRO A 33 -12.46 -9.24 12.02
CA PRO A 33 -11.55 -8.14 12.29
C PRO A 33 -10.28 -8.30 11.43
N MET A 34 -9.85 -7.23 10.74
CA MET A 34 -8.62 -7.24 9.94
C MET A 34 -7.37 -6.91 10.75
N GLY A 35 -7.39 -7.13 12.07
CA GLY A 35 -6.27 -6.84 12.98
C GLY A 35 -6.02 -5.34 13.16
N VAL A 36 -5.76 -4.96 14.41
CA VAL A 36 -5.26 -3.60 14.73
C VAL A 36 -3.74 -3.69 14.76
N ILE A 37 -3.07 -2.65 14.27
CA ILE A 37 -1.61 -2.53 14.41
C ILE A 37 -1.31 -2.60 15.92
N PRO A 38 -0.46 -3.54 16.38
CA PRO A 38 -0.13 -3.63 17.79
C PRO A 38 0.46 -2.31 18.28
N GLN A 39 -0.03 -1.78 19.40
CA GLN A 39 0.40 -0.46 19.91
C GLN A 39 1.91 -0.42 20.21
N GLU A 40 2.49 -1.57 20.54
CA GLU A 40 3.93 -1.77 20.70
C GLU A 40 4.73 -1.50 19.42
N TRP A 41 4.15 -1.67 18.23
CA TRP A 41 4.80 -1.37 16.95
C TRP A 41 4.80 0.14 16.67
N GLU A 42 3.71 0.83 17.01
CA GLU A 42 3.65 2.29 16.95
C GLU A 42 4.67 2.93 17.91
N ALA A 43 4.84 2.35 19.11
CA ALA A 43 5.76 2.85 20.13
C ALA A 43 7.24 2.56 19.84
N SER A 44 7.53 1.42 19.19
CA SER A 44 8.90 1.02 18.82
C SER A 44 9.38 1.65 17.51
N GLY A 45 8.46 2.12 16.66
CA GLY A 45 8.77 2.53 15.30
C GLY A 45 9.06 1.36 14.36
N ASP A 46 8.75 0.13 14.79
CA ASP A 46 8.86 -1.09 13.98
C ASP A 46 7.69 -1.25 12.99
N GLU A 47 6.78 -0.26 12.93
CA GLU A 47 5.76 -0.22 11.89
C GLU A 47 6.40 -0.16 10.50
N ILE A 48 5.94 -1.03 9.61
CA ILE A 48 6.32 -0.95 8.21
C ILE A 48 5.77 0.33 7.60
N ASP A 49 6.67 1.23 7.19
CA ASP A 49 6.32 2.47 6.49
C ASP A 49 5.88 2.19 5.03
N VAL A 50 4.64 1.68 4.89
CA VAL A 50 4.01 1.35 3.61
C VAL A 50 3.80 2.60 2.75
N ASP A 51 3.52 3.74 3.37
CA ASP A 51 3.34 5.01 2.66
C ASP A 51 4.66 5.53 2.12
N GLY A 52 5.73 5.49 2.90
CA GLY A 52 7.07 5.83 2.44
C GLY A 52 7.58 4.90 1.34
N LEU A 53 7.22 3.61 1.37
CA LEU A 53 7.43 2.72 0.21
C LEU A 53 6.74 3.29 -1.04
N TRP A 54 5.47 3.66 -0.92
CA TRP A 54 4.71 4.22 -2.03
C TRP A 54 5.35 5.50 -2.59
N TYR A 55 5.79 6.41 -1.72
CA TYR A 55 6.45 7.63 -2.15
C TYR A 55 7.78 7.37 -2.83
N SER A 56 8.60 6.46 -2.30
CA SER A 56 9.86 6.10 -2.95
C SER A 56 9.65 5.54 -4.36
N PHE A 57 8.56 4.80 -4.58
CA PHE A 57 8.16 4.35 -5.90
C PHE A 57 7.76 5.51 -6.82
N LEU A 58 6.94 6.46 -6.34
CA LEU A 58 6.55 7.63 -7.12
C LEU A 58 7.75 8.53 -7.46
N ASP A 59 8.64 8.77 -6.50
CA ASP A 59 9.86 9.54 -6.70
C ASP A 59 10.80 8.82 -7.69
N TYR A 60 10.91 7.49 -7.60
CA TYR A 60 11.66 6.71 -8.58
C TYR A 60 11.04 6.82 -9.98
N LEU A 61 9.71 6.68 -10.11
CA LEU A 61 9.02 6.87 -11.38
C LEU A 61 9.25 8.27 -11.97
N ALA A 62 9.16 9.32 -11.16
CA ALA A 62 9.36 10.70 -11.59
C ALA A 62 10.81 11.05 -11.94
N SER A 63 11.79 10.31 -11.41
CA SER A 63 13.21 10.60 -11.64
C SER A 63 13.62 10.44 -13.11
N PRO A 64 14.39 11.39 -13.69
CA PRO A 64 14.92 11.26 -15.05
C PRO A 64 15.88 10.07 -15.20
N ALA A 65 15.90 9.46 -16.39
CA ALA A 65 16.86 8.42 -16.72
C ALA A 65 18.30 8.96 -16.59
N GLY A 66 19.12 8.30 -15.77
CA GLY A 66 20.52 8.69 -15.52
C GLY A 66 20.76 9.47 -14.22
N SER A 67 19.70 9.91 -13.52
CA SER A 67 19.78 10.54 -12.20
C SER A 67 18.94 9.80 -11.14
N ASP A 68 18.50 8.59 -11.45
CA ASP A 68 17.53 7.80 -10.68
C ASP A 68 18.18 6.97 -9.56
N GLY A 69 19.52 6.95 -9.47
CA GLY A 69 20.27 6.09 -8.55
C GLY A 69 19.87 6.24 -7.08
N ALA A 70 19.72 7.47 -6.58
CA ALA A 70 19.33 7.71 -5.19
C ALA A 70 17.88 7.30 -4.91
N ALA A 71 16.95 7.63 -5.82
CA ALA A 71 15.53 7.27 -5.67
C ALA A 71 15.33 5.75 -5.76
N MET A 72 16.06 5.07 -6.65
CA MET A 72 16.09 3.61 -6.73
C MET A 72 16.64 2.99 -5.45
N GLN A 73 17.78 3.47 -4.95
CA GLN A 73 18.40 2.95 -3.73
C GLN A 73 17.45 3.06 -2.52
N GLU A 74 16.71 4.17 -2.42
CA GLU A 74 15.72 4.34 -1.35
C GLU A 74 14.54 3.37 -1.49
N LEU A 75 14.02 3.16 -2.71
CA LEU A 75 12.99 2.16 -2.97
C LEU A 75 13.47 0.75 -2.60
N GLU A 76 14.66 0.37 -3.03
CA GLU A 76 15.26 -0.92 -2.71
C GLU A 76 15.52 -1.10 -1.21
N ARG A 77 15.97 -0.05 -0.52
CA ARG A 77 16.16 -0.05 0.93
C ARG A 77 14.84 -0.34 1.65
N ARG A 78 13.74 0.29 1.21
CA ARG A 78 12.41 0.08 1.79
C ARG A 78 11.85 -1.30 1.49
N LEU A 79 12.00 -1.79 0.27
CA LEU A 79 11.64 -3.18 -0.07
C LEU A 79 12.44 -4.18 0.78
N ARG A 80 13.74 -3.93 1.00
CA ARG A 80 14.57 -4.78 1.86
C ARG A 80 14.08 -4.81 3.30
N ALA A 81 13.70 -3.66 3.87
CA ALA A 81 13.13 -3.60 5.22
C ALA A 81 11.84 -4.45 5.36
N ILE A 82 10.95 -4.40 4.37
CA ILE A 82 9.72 -5.22 4.36
C ILE A 82 10.05 -6.71 4.24
N LYS A 83 11.01 -7.06 3.38
CA LYS A 83 11.49 -8.44 3.25
C LYS A 83 12.07 -8.95 4.57
N GLU A 84 12.88 -8.14 5.26
CA GLU A 84 13.47 -8.49 6.55
C GLU A 84 12.39 -8.71 7.61
N HIS A 85 11.37 -7.86 7.65
CA HIS A 85 10.21 -8.04 8.52
C HIS A 85 9.47 -9.36 8.24
N LEU A 86 9.13 -9.64 6.98
CA LEU A 86 8.50 -10.89 6.56
C LEU A 86 9.36 -12.13 6.81
N SER A 87 10.69 -11.96 6.85
CA SER A 87 11.64 -13.05 7.08
C SER A 87 11.99 -13.23 8.56
N ALA A 88 11.58 -12.31 9.43
CA ALA A 88 11.83 -12.38 10.86
C ALA A 88 11.15 -13.64 11.43
N ARG A 89 11.93 -14.46 12.14
CA ARG A 89 11.44 -15.73 12.68
C ARG A 89 10.27 -15.47 13.64
N GLY A 90 9.10 -16.00 13.29
CA GLY A 90 7.87 -15.85 14.09
C GLY A 90 6.82 -14.88 13.51
N ALA A 91 7.16 -14.13 12.46
CA ALA A 91 6.26 -13.13 11.86
C ALA A 91 5.19 -13.72 10.92
N GLY A 92 5.13 -15.05 10.73
CA GLY A 92 4.14 -15.71 9.87
C GLY A 92 4.21 -15.29 8.38
N PRO A 93 3.25 -15.74 7.54
CA PRO A 93 3.24 -15.46 6.10
C PRO A 93 2.79 -14.03 5.72
N TYR A 94 2.19 -13.28 6.64
CA TYR A 94 1.67 -11.92 6.49
C TYR A 94 2.39 -10.94 7.41
N LEU A 95 2.14 -9.63 7.28
CA LEU A 95 2.85 -8.62 8.05
C LEU A 95 2.69 -8.77 9.56
N GLN A 96 1.51 -9.17 10.03
CA GLN A 96 1.17 -9.32 11.46
C GLN A 96 1.19 -10.76 11.97
N GLY A 97 1.72 -11.73 11.23
CA GLY A 97 1.69 -13.12 11.67
C GLY A 97 0.98 -14.06 10.72
N ALA A 98 0.16 -14.92 11.32
CA ALA A 98 -0.56 -16.01 10.66
C ALA A 98 -1.70 -15.52 9.75
N ASP A 99 -2.35 -14.43 10.16
CA ASP A 99 -3.56 -13.91 9.53
C ASP A 99 -3.31 -12.59 8.80
N ILE A 100 -4.17 -12.33 7.82
CA ILE A 100 -4.11 -11.11 7.02
C ILE A 100 -4.58 -9.91 7.83
N SER A 101 -3.89 -8.79 7.66
CA SER A 101 -4.20 -7.55 8.38
C SER A 101 -4.58 -6.40 7.45
N ALA A 102 -5.08 -5.30 8.03
CA ALA A 102 -5.31 -4.05 7.32
C ALA A 102 -4.02 -3.52 6.65
N GLN A 103 -2.85 -3.72 7.25
CA GLN A 103 -1.58 -3.35 6.63
C GLN A 103 -1.28 -4.20 5.38
N ASP A 104 -1.60 -5.49 5.39
CA ASP A 104 -1.43 -6.36 4.20
C ASP A 104 -2.31 -5.87 3.05
N MET A 105 -3.55 -5.47 3.34
CA MET A 105 -4.48 -4.88 2.37
C MET A 105 -4.00 -3.53 1.83
N CYS A 106 -3.22 -2.79 2.62
CA CYS A 106 -2.60 -1.53 2.24
C CYS A 106 -1.34 -1.75 1.38
N LEU A 107 -0.55 -2.78 1.69
CA LEU A 107 0.73 -3.08 1.06
C LEU A 107 0.58 -3.82 -0.28
N ALA A 108 -0.30 -4.81 -0.36
CA ALA A 108 -0.38 -5.68 -1.54
C ALA A 108 -0.75 -4.96 -2.85
N PRO A 109 -1.74 -4.05 -2.89
CA PRO A 109 -2.02 -3.25 -4.08
C PRO A 109 -0.83 -2.41 -4.52
N ARG A 110 -0.10 -1.82 -3.56
CA ARG A 110 1.08 -0.99 -3.83
C ARG A 110 2.25 -1.80 -4.38
N LEU A 111 2.55 -2.95 -3.79
CA LEU A 111 3.55 -3.89 -4.33
C LEU A 111 3.16 -4.37 -5.72
N HIS A 112 1.88 -4.62 -5.98
CA HIS A 112 1.43 -4.99 -7.31
C HIS A 112 1.67 -3.87 -8.34
N HIS A 113 1.40 -2.61 -7.99
CA HIS A 113 1.72 -1.47 -8.84
C HIS A 113 3.24 -1.35 -9.11
N ILE A 114 4.08 -1.47 -8.07
CA ILE A 114 5.55 -1.42 -8.20
C ILE A 114 6.06 -2.50 -9.14
N LEU A 115 5.71 -3.77 -8.86
CA LEU A 115 6.20 -4.93 -9.60
C LEU A 115 5.65 -4.99 -11.03
N THR A 116 4.52 -4.34 -11.28
CA THR A 116 3.92 -4.30 -12.63
C THR A 116 4.42 -3.11 -13.43
N ALA A 117 4.56 -1.92 -12.85
CA ALA A 117 4.87 -0.71 -13.61
C ALA A 117 6.36 -0.56 -13.93
N LEU A 118 7.25 -0.83 -12.97
CA LEU A 118 8.69 -0.57 -13.12
C LEU A 118 9.36 -1.34 -14.27
N PRO A 119 9.06 -2.64 -14.52
CA PRO A 119 9.68 -3.37 -15.63
C PRO A 119 9.44 -2.73 -17.00
N PHE A 120 8.30 -2.05 -17.18
CA PHE A 120 7.94 -1.41 -18.45
C PHE A 120 8.37 0.06 -18.52
N LEU A 121 8.35 0.79 -17.41
CA LEU A 121 8.58 2.24 -17.41
C LEU A 121 10.02 2.64 -17.11
N LYS A 122 10.81 1.77 -16.49
CA LYS A 122 12.20 2.03 -16.09
C LYS A 122 13.19 1.05 -16.72
N MET A 123 13.03 0.80 -18.02
CA MET A 123 14.04 0.06 -18.77
C MET A 123 15.37 0.82 -18.78
N ARG A 124 16.49 0.14 -18.57
CA ARG A 124 17.84 0.73 -18.50
C ARG A 124 18.80 0.11 -19.50
N PRO A 125 19.84 0.83 -19.94
CA PRO A 125 20.93 0.24 -20.72
C PRO A 125 21.64 -0.84 -19.87
N ALA A 126 21.80 -2.05 -20.39
CA ALA A 126 22.62 -3.07 -19.75
C ALA A 126 24.09 -2.60 -19.80
N ALA A 127 24.80 -2.64 -18.68
CA ALA A 127 26.17 -2.12 -18.64
C ALA A 127 27.15 -2.84 -19.60
N GLU A 128 26.76 -4.00 -20.16
CA GLU A 128 27.65 -4.93 -20.87
C GLU A 128 27.31 -5.19 -22.35
N ALA A 129 26.33 -4.50 -22.96
CA ALA A 129 25.96 -4.75 -24.37
C ALA A 129 26.16 -3.51 -25.29
N PRO A 130 26.29 -3.70 -26.61
CA PRO A 130 26.38 -2.61 -27.59
C PRO A 130 25.02 -1.97 -27.91
N MET A 131 25.06 -0.67 -28.23
CA MET A 131 24.04 0.39 -28.13
C MET A 131 22.58 0.12 -28.57
N PHE A 132 22.27 -1.00 -29.23
CA PHE A 132 20.97 -1.29 -29.84
C PHE A 132 20.23 -2.52 -29.27
N LEU A 133 20.89 -3.37 -28.46
CA LEU A 133 20.30 -4.59 -27.87
C LEU A 133 20.05 -4.50 -26.35
N LEU A 134 20.02 -3.27 -25.83
CA LEU A 134 20.52 -2.96 -24.49
C LEU A 134 19.49 -2.70 -23.41
N MET A 135 18.20 -2.66 -23.71
CA MET A 135 17.23 -2.23 -22.71
C MET A 135 16.87 -3.42 -21.82
N LYS A 136 17.46 -3.47 -20.63
CA LYS A 136 17.07 -4.41 -19.58
C LYS A 136 15.91 -3.81 -18.79
N SER A 137 14.80 -4.53 -18.71
CA SER A 137 13.71 -4.18 -17.80
C SER A 137 14.22 -4.13 -16.37
N TRP A 138 13.65 -3.22 -15.58
CA TRP A 138 13.84 -3.28 -14.14
C TRP A 138 13.28 -4.61 -13.63
N GLU A 139 14.12 -5.38 -12.94
CA GLU A 139 13.76 -6.66 -12.32
C GLU A 139 13.91 -6.51 -10.81
N LEU A 140 12.99 -7.12 -10.06
CA LEU A 140 13.14 -7.21 -8.62
C LEU A 140 14.41 -8.02 -8.31
N PRO A 141 15.38 -7.48 -7.54
CA PRO A 141 16.56 -8.23 -7.14
C PRO A 141 16.22 -9.59 -6.53
N GLN A 142 16.96 -10.65 -6.89
CA GLN A 142 16.70 -12.02 -6.42
C GLN A 142 16.69 -12.14 -4.88
N GLU A 143 17.46 -11.28 -4.20
CA GLU A 143 17.51 -11.16 -2.74
C GLU A 143 16.14 -10.82 -2.10
N LEU A 144 15.21 -10.29 -2.88
CA LEU A 144 13.86 -9.93 -2.49
C LEU A 144 12.82 -11.01 -2.83
N ALA A 145 13.24 -12.24 -3.17
CA ALA A 145 12.34 -13.37 -3.43
C ALA A 145 11.22 -13.57 -2.38
N PRO A 146 11.43 -13.38 -1.06
CA PRO A 146 10.34 -13.46 -0.08
C PRO A 146 9.17 -12.50 -0.34
N LEU A 147 9.44 -11.34 -0.95
CA LEU A 147 8.38 -10.39 -1.35
C LEU A 147 7.59 -10.90 -2.56
N SER A 148 8.25 -11.60 -3.48
CA SER A 148 7.57 -12.26 -4.60
C SER A 148 6.62 -13.33 -4.09
N ASP A 149 7.06 -14.15 -3.13
CA ASP A 149 6.23 -15.19 -2.52
C ASP A 149 5.04 -14.58 -1.76
N TYR A 150 5.29 -13.54 -0.96
CA TYR A 150 4.23 -12.77 -0.29
C TYR A 150 3.22 -12.22 -1.29
N THR A 151 3.69 -11.59 -2.36
CA THR A 151 2.82 -11.02 -3.40
C THR A 151 2.02 -12.11 -4.12
N ALA A 152 2.64 -13.26 -4.42
CA ALA A 152 1.96 -14.39 -5.03
C ALA A 152 0.85 -14.94 -4.12
N ARG A 153 1.11 -15.05 -2.80
CA ARG A 153 0.09 -15.43 -1.81
C ARG A 153 -1.08 -14.45 -1.80
N MET A 154 -0.81 -13.14 -1.79
CA MET A 154 -1.87 -12.12 -1.80
C MET A 154 -2.71 -12.17 -3.08
N ARG A 155 -2.06 -12.41 -4.24
CA ARG A 155 -2.75 -12.53 -5.54
C ARG A 155 -3.59 -13.80 -5.68
N ALA A 156 -3.25 -14.86 -4.95
CA ALA A 156 -3.98 -16.12 -4.98
C ALA A 156 -5.32 -16.08 -4.23
N ARG A 157 -5.61 -15.00 -3.49
CA ARG A 157 -6.86 -14.85 -2.74
C ARG A 157 -8.04 -14.50 -3.64
N ASP A 158 -9.23 -15.01 -3.34
CA ASP A 158 -10.45 -14.73 -4.10
C ASP A 158 -10.78 -13.23 -4.14
N SER A 159 -10.56 -12.53 -3.01
CA SER A 159 -10.76 -11.08 -2.90
C SER A 159 -9.90 -10.30 -3.90
N TRP A 160 -8.69 -10.78 -4.19
CA TRP A 160 -7.81 -10.16 -5.17
C TRP A 160 -8.36 -10.31 -6.59
N SER A 161 -8.78 -11.51 -6.96
CA SER A 161 -9.32 -11.78 -8.31
C SER A 161 -10.54 -10.90 -8.62
N GLY A 162 -11.37 -10.61 -7.62
CA GLY A 162 -12.54 -9.73 -7.77
C GLY A 162 -12.25 -8.22 -7.78
N THR A 163 -11.03 -7.79 -7.43
CA THR A 163 -10.71 -6.36 -7.22
C THR A 163 -9.45 -5.87 -7.95
N SER A 164 -8.65 -6.79 -8.52
CA SER A 164 -7.38 -6.44 -9.13
C SER A 164 -7.53 -5.65 -10.43
N THR A 165 -6.62 -4.70 -10.65
CA THR A 165 -6.53 -3.93 -11.88
C THR A 165 -5.73 -4.70 -12.93
N PRO A 166 -6.17 -4.75 -14.20
CA PRO A 166 -5.39 -5.36 -15.28
C PRO A 166 -3.99 -4.72 -15.40
N PRO A 167 -2.92 -5.51 -15.61
CA PRO A 167 -1.56 -4.99 -15.69
C PRO A 167 -1.36 -3.89 -16.74
N SER A 168 -2.04 -3.98 -17.89
CA SER A 168 -2.00 -2.95 -18.94
C SER A 168 -2.54 -1.61 -18.43
N SER A 169 -3.67 -1.61 -17.73
CA SER A 169 -4.27 -0.40 -17.17
C SER A 169 -3.38 0.27 -16.12
N ILE A 170 -2.62 -0.52 -15.35
CA ILE A 170 -1.62 0.01 -14.41
C ILE A 170 -0.50 0.71 -15.18
N VAL A 171 0.08 0.04 -16.18
CA VAL A 171 1.18 0.63 -16.97
C VAL A 171 0.72 1.90 -17.69
N ASP A 172 -0.47 1.89 -18.28
CA ASP A 172 -1.02 3.05 -18.98
C ASP A 172 -1.26 4.23 -18.02
N GLN A 173 -1.78 3.95 -16.81
CA GLN A 173 -1.98 4.97 -15.78
C GLN A 173 -0.68 5.67 -15.39
N TRP A 174 0.42 4.93 -15.27
CA TRP A 174 1.72 5.48 -14.86
C TRP A 174 2.57 6.02 -16.02
N ARG A 175 2.28 5.62 -17.26
CA ARG A 175 2.96 6.12 -18.48
C ARG A 175 2.61 7.58 -18.75
N ASP A 176 1.36 7.95 -18.49
CA ASP A 176 0.87 9.31 -18.68
C ASP A 176 -0.04 9.73 -17.51
N PRO A 177 0.55 10.15 -16.37
CA PRO A 177 -0.23 10.60 -15.23
C PRO A 177 -1.01 11.89 -15.53
N GLY A 178 -0.76 12.57 -16.66
CA GLY A 178 -1.40 13.84 -17.04
C GLY A 178 -2.78 13.68 -17.69
N THR A 179 -3.08 12.56 -18.35
CA THR A 179 -4.32 12.42 -19.16
C THR A 179 -5.59 12.06 -18.38
N LYS A 180 -5.50 11.78 -17.08
CA LYS A 180 -6.69 11.48 -16.24
C LYS A 180 -7.01 12.54 -15.17
N GLY A 181 -6.41 13.73 -15.26
CA GLY A 181 -6.74 14.86 -14.40
C GLY A 181 -6.25 14.75 -12.95
N CYS A 182 -5.35 13.82 -12.64
CA CYS A 182 -4.73 13.68 -11.33
C CYS A 182 -3.22 13.49 -11.50
N THR A 183 -2.45 14.55 -11.33
CA THR A 183 -0.99 14.51 -11.46
C THR A 183 -0.35 13.80 -10.27
N MET A 184 0.92 13.36 -10.39
CA MET A 184 1.67 12.85 -9.23
C MET A 184 1.71 13.86 -8.06
N ASN A 185 1.67 15.17 -8.36
CA ASN A 185 1.56 16.22 -7.34
C ASN A 185 0.17 16.28 -6.66
N ASP A 186 -0.88 15.82 -7.34
CA ASP A 186 -2.22 15.72 -6.76
C ASP A 186 -2.33 14.48 -5.86
N CYS A 187 -1.71 13.36 -6.23
CA CYS A 187 -1.55 12.20 -5.33
C CYS A 187 -0.76 12.58 -4.06
N ARG A 188 0.35 13.32 -4.21
CA ARG A 188 1.16 13.81 -3.08
C ARG A 188 0.37 14.77 -2.18
N ARG A 189 -0.36 15.73 -2.77
CA ARG A 189 -1.20 16.69 -2.02
C ARG A 189 -2.39 16.05 -1.31
N ALA A 190 -3.10 15.13 -1.96
CA ALA A 190 -4.25 14.44 -1.37
C ALA A 190 -3.84 13.70 -0.08
N PHE A 191 -2.67 13.08 -0.07
CA PHE A 191 -2.19 12.32 1.07
C PHE A 191 -1.48 13.18 2.13
N SER A 192 -0.71 14.22 1.76
CA SER A 192 -0.22 15.20 2.76
C SER A 192 -1.38 15.88 3.49
N GLY A 193 -2.49 16.14 2.79
CA GLY A 193 -3.74 16.58 3.40
C GLY A 193 -4.38 15.55 4.34
N GLN A 194 -4.09 14.27 4.14
CA GLN A 194 -4.57 13.14 4.96
C GLN A 194 -3.72 12.98 6.23
N GLN A 195 -2.38 13.07 6.14
CA GLN A 195 -1.49 13.12 7.32
C GLN A 195 -1.82 14.32 8.23
N ALA A 196 -2.12 15.48 7.65
CA ALA A 196 -2.57 16.65 8.42
C ALA A 196 -3.94 16.45 9.10
N ARG A 197 -4.80 15.57 8.57
CA ARG A 197 -6.07 15.17 9.19
C ARG A 197 -5.88 14.14 10.29
N HIS A 198 -4.95 13.21 10.16
CA HIS A 198 -4.56 12.28 11.24
C HIS A 198 -3.93 12.97 12.45
N ALA A 199 -3.27 14.13 12.24
CA ALA A 199 -2.80 14.98 13.33
C ALA A 199 -3.92 15.73 14.07
N ARG A 200 -5.16 15.69 13.55
CA ARG A 200 -6.36 16.14 14.27
C ARG A 200 -7.04 14.92 14.87
N PRO A 201 -7.33 14.88 16.18
CA PRO A 201 -8.16 13.83 16.73
C PRO A 201 -9.50 13.84 16.00
N PRO A 202 -10.08 12.68 15.67
CA PRO A 202 -11.40 12.62 15.08
C PRO A 202 -12.37 13.34 16.01
N SER A 203 -12.97 14.44 15.55
CA SER A 203 -14.05 15.10 16.26
C SER A 203 -15.32 14.29 16.09
N TYR A 204 -15.32 13.08 16.64
CA TYR A 204 -16.53 12.30 16.82
C TYR A 204 -17.03 12.64 18.22
N THR A 205 -17.95 13.60 18.29
CA THR A 205 -18.79 13.74 19.48
C THR A 205 -19.59 12.45 19.60
N GLN A 206 -19.20 11.59 20.53
CA GLN A 206 -20.01 10.43 20.88
C GLN A 206 -21.41 10.94 21.26
N PRO A 207 -22.50 10.37 20.73
CA PRO A 207 -23.82 10.67 21.25
C PRO A 207 -23.86 10.27 22.74
N PRO A 208 -24.58 11.03 23.59
CA PRO A 208 -24.58 10.79 25.02
C PRO A 208 -25.01 9.35 25.31
N VAL A 209 -24.23 8.68 26.15
CA VAL A 209 -24.58 7.39 26.72
C VAL A 209 -25.78 7.61 27.63
N GLU A 210 -26.97 7.20 27.19
CA GLU A 210 -28.11 7.11 28.09
C GLU A 210 -27.85 5.95 29.05
N SER A 211 -27.53 6.30 30.30
CA SER A 211 -27.41 5.35 31.40
C SER A 211 -28.76 4.65 31.61
N ILE A 212 -28.75 3.31 31.53
CA ILE A 212 -29.84 2.45 32.03
C ILE A 212 -29.71 2.33 33.55
#